data_AF-A0A1B6DH53-F1
#
_entry.id   AF-A0A1B6DH53-F1
#
_cell.length_a   1.000
_cell.length_b   1.000
_cell.length_c   1.000
_cell.angle_alpha   90.00
_cell.angle_beta   90.00
_cell.angle_gamma   90.00
#
_symmetry.space_group_name_H-M   'P 1'
#
loop_
_entity.id
_entity.type
_entity.pdbx_description
1 polymer ?
#
loop_
_entity_poly.entity_id
_entity_poly.type
_entity_poly.pdbx_seq_one_letter_code
_entity_poly.pdbx_strand_id
1 'polypeptide(L)'
;MKDTDFIKVMTVSKSKAWESFILVVENFLGNHKPPNYEEIVQNMLTNFQTLGANISIKLYYLRTIIWINFRIIYEIIVRNKESQDPKSNGGKISGSMGLSHNGR
;
A
#
# COMPACT_ATOMS: atom_id res chain seq x y z
N MET A 1 -17.73 6.45 -23.02
CA MET A 1 -17.76 6.10 -24.46
C MET A 1 -17.03 4.77 -24.62
N LYS A 2 -17.75 3.65 -24.70
CA LYS A 2 -17.18 2.34 -25.00
C LYS A 2 -17.30 2.15 -26.51
N ASP A 3 -16.26 2.53 -27.24
CA ASP A 3 -16.17 2.22 -28.66
C ASP A 3 -15.64 0.79 -28.79
N THR A 4 -16.55 -0.18 -28.75
CA THR A 4 -16.24 -1.60 -28.89
C THR A 4 -15.64 -1.96 -30.24
N ASP A 5 -15.84 -1.12 -31.25
CA ASP A 5 -15.28 -1.34 -32.57
C ASP A 5 -13.80 -0.98 -32.61
N PHE A 6 -13.38 0.03 -31.85
CA PHE A 6 -11.98 0.39 -31.67
C PHE A 6 -11.13 -0.75 -31.08
N ILE A 7 -11.68 -1.48 -30.11
CA ILE A 7 -11.01 -2.65 -29.51
C ILE A 7 -10.77 -3.77 -30.53
N LYS A 8 -11.69 -3.98 -31.49
CA LYS A 8 -11.56 -5.02 -32.52
C LYS A 8 -10.42 -4.74 -33.51
N VAL A 9 -10.02 -3.48 -33.67
CA VAL A 9 -8.93 -3.07 -34.57
C VAL A 9 -7.56 -3.01 -33.86
N MET A 10 -7.53 -3.13 -32.53
CA MET A 10 -6.31 -3.07 -31.73
C MET A 10 -5.62 -4.43 -31.66
N THR A 11 -4.28 -4.40 -31.60
CA THR A 11 -3.52 -5.61 -31.23
C THR A 11 -3.90 -6.05 -29.82
N VAL A 12 -3.82 -7.35 -29.55
CA VAL A 12 -4.15 -7.92 -28.23
C VAL A 12 -3.43 -7.19 -27.09
N SER A 13 -2.16 -6.83 -27.27
CA SER A 13 -1.37 -6.07 -26.30
C SER A 13 -1.93 -4.67 -26.03
N LYS A 14 -2.35 -3.96 -27.09
CA LYS A 14 -2.96 -2.64 -26.97
C LYS A 14 -4.34 -2.72 -26.30
N SER A 15 -5.16 -3.71 -26.64
CA SER A 15 -6.48 -3.91 -26.02
C SER A 15 -6.35 -4.12 -24.51
N LYS A 16 -5.44 -5.02 -24.10
CA LYS A 16 -5.18 -5.30 -22.68
C LYS A 16 -4.69 -4.08 -21.90
N ALA A 17 -3.85 -3.25 -22.51
CA ALA A 17 -3.38 -2.01 -21.88
C ALA A 17 -4.51 -0.96 -21.77
N TRP A 18 -5.39 -0.90 -22.76
CA TRP A 18 -6.54 0.01 -22.76
C TRP A 18 -7.60 -0.40 -21.74
N GLU A 19 -7.98 -1.68 -21.70
CA GLU A 19 -8.94 -2.22 -20.74
C GLU A 19 -8.45 -2.02 -19.29
N SER A 20 -7.17 -2.29 -19.02
CA SER A 20 -6.61 -2.05 -17.68
C SER A 20 -6.57 -0.57 -17.32
N PHE A 21 -6.33 0.32 -18.28
CA PHE A 21 -6.41 1.76 -18.07
C PHE A 21 -7.84 2.22 -17.71
N ILE A 22 -8.85 1.76 -18.44
CA ILE A 22 -10.26 2.07 -18.12
C ILE A 22 -10.62 1.57 -16.73
N LEU A 23 -10.17 0.36 -16.36
CA LEU A 23 -10.40 -0.21 -15.04
C LEU A 23 -9.83 0.68 -13.93
N VAL A 24 -8.62 1.21 -14.11
CA VAL A 24 -8.00 2.16 -13.17
C VAL A 24 -8.79 3.46 -13.10
N VAL A 25 -9.21 4.03 -14.23
CA VAL A 25 -9.98 5.28 -14.26
C VAL A 25 -11.31 5.12 -13.51
N GLU A 26 -12.06 4.05 -13.78
CA GLU A 26 -13.35 3.76 -13.13
C GLU A 26 -13.20 3.51 -11.63
N ASN A 27 -12.16 2.76 -11.23
CA ASN A 27 -11.99 2.31 -9.84
C ASN A 27 -11.11 3.20 -8.97
N PHE A 28 -10.38 4.18 -9.52
CA PHE A 28 -9.49 5.05 -8.74
C PHE A 28 -9.88 6.52 -8.84
N LEU A 29 -10.24 7.01 -10.03
CA LEU A 29 -10.64 8.41 -10.24
C LEU A 29 -12.13 8.64 -9.99
N GLY A 30 -12.91 7.58 -9.85
CA GLY A 30 -14.34 7.63 -9.52
C GLY A 30 -14.67 7.74 -8.03
N ASN A 31 -13.72 8.13 -7.16
CA ASN A 31 -13.84 8.13 -5.68
C ASN A 31 -14.18 6.77 -5.04
N HIS A 32 -14.14 5.69 -5.82
CA HIS A 32 -14.12 4.35 -5.30
C HIS A 32 -12.66 3.96 -5.05
N LYS A 33 -12.38 3.15 -4.04
CA LYS A 33 -11.05 2.56 -3.82
C LYS A 33 -11.27 1.10 -3.43
N PRO A 34 -11.30 0.17 -4.40
CA PRO A 34 -11.53 -1.22 -4.10
C PRO A 34 -10.34 -1.79 -3.29
N PRO A 35 -10.54 -2.85 -2.49
CA PRO A 35 -9.47 -3.45 -1.68
C PRO A 35 -8.26 -3.89 -2.51
N ASN A 36 -8.49 -4.28 -3.78
CA ASN A 36 -7.48 -4.72 -4.73
C ASN A 36 -6.98 -3.61 -5.68
N TYR A 37 -7.14 -2.33 -5.33
CA TYR A 37 -6.71 -1.22 -6.19
C TYR A 37 -5.23 -1.29 -6.57
N GLU A 38 -4.36 -1.78 -5.67
CA GLU A 38 -2.92 -1.91 -5.93
C GLU A 38 -2.64 -2.90 -7.06
N GLU A 39 -3.32 -4.05 -7.03
CA GLU A 39 -3.23 -5.08 -8.07
C GLU A 39 -3.71 -4.53 -9.41
N ILE A 40 -4.83 -3.81 -9.41
CA ILE A 40 -5.42 -3.17 -10.59
C ILE A 40 -4.42 -2.21 -11.25
N VAL A 41 -3.79 -1.33 -10.48
CA VAL A 41 -2.81 -0.38 -11.05
C VAL A 41 -1.53 -1.08 -11.47
N GLN A 42 -1.06 -2.08 -10.71
CA GLN A 42 0.13 -2.85 -11.08
C GLN A 42 -0.08 -3.61 -12.40
N ASN A 43 -1.25 -4.21 -12.61
CA ASN A 43 -1.61 -4.87 -13.87
C ASN A 43 -1.62 -3.89 -15.04
N MET A 44 -2.14 -2.68 -14.84
CA MET A 44 -2.08 -1.64 -15.87
C MET A 44 -0.62 -1.31 -16.23
N LEU A 45 0.23 -1.04 -15.25
CA LEU A 45 1.64 -0.70 -15.49
C LEU A 45 2.38 -1.81 -16.24
N THR A 46 2.15 -3.08 -15.88
CA THR A 46 2.72 -4.24 -16.58
C THR A 46 2.25 -4.30 -18.04
N ASN A 47 0.95 -4.11 -18.30
CA ASN A 47 0.42 -4.12 -19.67
C ASN A 47 1.02 -3.00 -20.53
N PHE A 48 1.23 -1.80 -19.96
CA PHE A 48 1.91 -0.70 -20.66
C PHE A 48 3.39 -0.98 -20.92
N GLN A 49 4.10 -1.63 -19.99
CA GLN A 49 5.48 -2.08 -20.21
C GLN A 49 5.56 -3.15 -21.31
N THR A 50 4.67 -4.15 -21.30
CA THR A 50 4.59 -5.18 -22.35
C THR A 50 4.26 -4.57 -23.71
N LEU A 51 3.47 -3.49 -23.75
CA LEU A 51 3.20 -2.74 -24.97
C LEU A 51 4.43 -1.98 -25.50
N GLY A 52 5.49 -1.84 -24.69
CA GLY A 52 6.64 -0.97 -24.99
C GLY A 52 6.27 0.51 -24.92
N ALA A 53 5.18 0.85 -24.22
CA ALA A 53 4.75 2.23 -24.08
C ALA A 53 5.65 2.96 -23.09
N ASN A 54 6.21 4.08 -23.51
CA ASN A 54 6.89 4.99 -22.59
C ASN A 54 5.88 5.47 -21.55
N ILE A 55 6.18 5.21 -20.28
CA ILE A 55 5.34 5.63 -19.15
C ILE A 55 5.36 7.16 -19.12
N SER A 56 4.24 7.77 -19.53
CA SER A 56 4.08 9.22 -19.46
C SER A 56 4.27 9.72 -18.02
N ILE A 57 4.67 10.97 -17.85
CA ILE A 57 4.90 11.56 -16.52
C ILE A 57 3.67 11.44 -15.59
N LYS A 58 2.45 11.44 -16.15
CA LYS A 58 1.19 11.25 -15.42
C LYS A 58 1.05 9.80 -14.90
N LEU A 59 1.43 8.81 -15.70
CA LEU A 59 1.46 7.41 -15.27
C LEU A 59 2.58 7.15 -14.25
N TYR A 60 3.74 7.81 -14.42
CA TYR A 60 4.82 7.78 -13.45
C TYR A 60 4.36 8.36 -12.10
N TYR A 61 3.65 9.48 -12.11
CA TYR A 61 3.08 10.09 -10.91
C TYR A 61 2.09 9.14 -10.19
N LEU A 62 1.21 8.48 -10.96
CA LEU A 62 0.29 7.48 -10.40
C LEU A 62 1.05 6.31 -9.75
N ARG A 63 2.08 5.79 -10.43
CA ARG A 63 2.96 4.74 -9.89
C ARG A 63 3.65 5.19 -8.60
N THR A 64 4.17 6.42 -8.58
CA THR A 64 4.87 6.97 -7.41
C THR A 64 3.94 7.18 -6.22
N ILE A 65 2.70 7.65 -6.43
CA ILE A 65 1.69 7.76 -5.36
C ILE A 65 1.44 6.41 -4.72
N ILE A 66 1.26 5.36 -5.51
CA ILE A 66 1.00 4.02 -5.00
C ILE A 66 2.19 3.50 -4.22
N TRP A 67 3.40 3.71 -4.75
CA TRP A 67 4.63 3.26 -4.10
C TRP A 67 4.87 3.96 -2.76
N ILE A 68 4.59 5.27 -2.67
CA ILE A 68 4.69 6.03 -1.41
C ILE A 68 3.64 5.56 -0.40
N ASN A 69 2.40 5.33 -0.84
CA ASN A 69 1.35 4.81 0.04
C ASN A 69 1.72 3.44 0.62
N PHE A 70 2.24 2.53 -0.22
CA PHE A 70 2.71 1.22 0.21
C PHE A 70 3.87 1.34 1.22
N ARG A 71 4.86 2.20 0.93
CA ARG A 71 5.99 2.46 1.83
C ARG A 71 5.52 2.98 3.18
N ILE A 72 4.64 3.98 3.21
CA ILE A 72 4.13 4.57 4.45
C ILE A 72 3.38 3.51 5.28
N ILE A 73 2.51 2.72 4.65
CA ILE A 73 1.75 1.67 5.33
C ILE A 73 2.70 0.60 5.90
N TYR A 74 3.69 0.14 5.13
CA TYR A 74 4.67 -0.83 5.59
C TYR A 74 5.46 -0.30 6.80
N GLU A 75 5.95 0.94 6.73
CA GLU A 75 6.67 1.60 7.83
C GLU A 75 5.81 1.75 9.09
N ILE A 76 4.52 2.06 8.95
CA ILE A 76 3.58 2.13 10.08
C ILE A 76 3.37 0.74 10.70
N ILE A 77 3.19 -0.30 9.88
CA ILE A 77 3.02 -1.68 10.36
C ILE A 77 4.28 -2.15 11.10
N VAL A 78 5.47 -1.88 10.56
CA VAL A 78 6.75 -2.23 11.19
C VAL A 78 6.89 -1.52 12.54
N ARG A 79 6.66 -0.20 12.60
CA ARG A 79 6.71 0.57 13.86
C ARG A 79 5.69 0.08 14.89
N ASN A 80 4.49 -0.29 14.45
CA ASN A 80 3.46 -0.81 15.35
C ASN A 80 3.82 -2.20 15.91
N LYS A 81 4.51 -3.05 15.14
CA LYS A 81 5.04 -4.33 15.64
C LYS A 81 6.13 -4.14 16.70
N GLU A 82 7.05 -3.20 16.48
CA GLU A 82 8.12 -2.89 17.45
C GLU A 82 7.58 -2.27 18.76
N SER A 83 6.46 -1.54 18.69
CA SER A 83 5.81 -0.95 19.87
C SER A 83 5.07 -1.95 20.77
N GLN A 84 4.84 -3.17 20.30
CA GLN A 84 4.12 -4.24 21.01
C GLN A 84 5.05 -5.26 21.67
N ASP A 85 6.37 -5.12 21.58
CA ASP A 85 7.29 -5.93 22.40
C ASP A 85 7.20 -5.47 23.86
N PRO A 86 6.67 -6.30 24.79
CA PRO A 86 6.66 -5.95 26.19
C PRO A 86 8.09 -6.03 26.70
N LYS A 87 8.74 -4.87 26.90
CA LYS A 87 9.89 -4.79 27.80
C LYS A 87 9.44 -5.37 29.15
N SER A 88 9.93 -6.56 29.45
CA SER A 88 9.82 -7.26 30.72
C SER A 88 9.81 -6.27 31.89
N ASN A 89 8.71 -6.28 32.65
CA ASN A 89 8.54 -5.52 33.89
C ASN A 89 9.58 -6.00 34.93
N GLY A 90 10.74 -5.35 34.94
CA GLY A 90 11.74 -5.44 36.00
C GLY A 90 11.56 -4.35 37.07
N GLY A 91 10.33 -4.17 37.55
CA GLY A 91 10.06 -3.28 38.69
C GLY A 91 10.53 -3.93 39.99
N LYS A 92 11.79 -3.72 40.39
CA LYS A 92 12.23 -3.99 41.77
C LYS A 92 11.57 -2.97 42.70
N ILE A 93 10.46 -3.34 43.31
CA ILE A 93 9.95 -2.70 44.52
C ILE A 93 10.78 -3.26 45.69
N SER A 94 11.89 -2.62 46.04
CA SER A 94 12.59 -2.94 47.29
C SER A 94 11.83 -2.27 48.44
N GLY A 95 10.86 -2.98 49.02
CA GLY A 95 10.29 -2.63 50.30
C GLY A 95 11.35 -2.77 51.39
N SER A 96 11.75 -1.65 51.98
CA SER A 96 12.61 -1.60 53.16
C SER A 96 11.87 -2.24 54.36
N MET A 97 12.38 -3.37 54.84
CA MET A 97 11.88 -4.04 56.04
C MET A 97 12.41 -3.30 57.29
N GLY A 98 11.62 -2.38 57.83
CA GLY A 98 11.93 -1.72 59.10
C GLY A 98 11.66 -2.68 60.27
N LEU A 99 12.73 -3.16 60.91
CA LEU A 99 12.62 -3.90 62.18
C LEU A 99 12.75 -2.90 63.34
N SER A 100 11.60 -2.50 63.88
CA SER A 100 11.50 -1.81 65.17
C SER A 100 11.86 -2.78 66.29
N HIS A 101 12.92 -2.49 67.04
CA HIS A 101 13.22 -3.18 68.30
C HIS A 101 12.88 -2.29 69.49
N ASN A 102 12.19 -2.93 70.42
CA ASN A 102 11.49 -2.37 71.56
C ASN A 102 12.46 -1.85 72.64
N GLY A 103 11.97 -0.89 73.43
CA GLY A 103 12.69 -0.19 74.48
C GLY A 103 13.15 -1.05 75.67
N ARG A 104 14.05 -0.45 76.44
CA ARG A 104 14.45 -0.85 77.80
C ARG A 104 13.55 -0.17 78.83
#